data_AF-A0A1E3VZE8-F1
#
_entry.id   AF-A0A1E3VZE8-F1
#
_cell.length_a   1.000
_cell.length_b   1.000
_cell.length_c   1.000
_cell.angle_alpha   90.00
_cell.angle_beta   90.00
_cell.angle_gamma   90.00
#
_symmetry.space_group_name_H-M   'P 1'
#
loop_
_entity.id
_entity.type
_entity.pdbx_description
1 polymer ?
#
loop_
_entity_poly.entity_id
_entity_poly.type
_entity_poly.pdbx_seq_one_letter_code
_entity_poly.pdbx_strand_id
1 'polypeptide(L)'
;MSESCDTALAEYQLRQLELADAFAAMLAMAAAATVSAVLLLAAIGILIAASAVIGTPAGLVSWIVILGAVGVAVLTAAMFLFSFVMLVNAYLEWRAAMDRRQRAYADLFAKCQNEPDRIPPPPIG
;
A
#
# COMPACT_ATOMS: atom_id res chain seq x y z
N MET A 1 0.15 38.33 16.22
CA MET A 1 -0.98 37.46 15.80
C MET A 1 -0.77 36.90 14.39
N SER A 2 -0.12 37.61 13.46
CA SER A 2 0.27 37.04 12.15
C SER A 2 1.26 35.87 12.28
N GLU A 3 2.25 35.98 13.16
CA GLU A 3 3.30 34.96 13.35
C GLU A 3 2.76 33.59 13.82
N SER A 4 1.66 33.57 14.58
CA SER A 4 0.99 32.32 14.99
C SER A 4 0.18 31.65 13.87
N CYS A 5 -0.26 32.43 12.88
CA CYS A 5 -0.94 31.91 11.69
C CYS A 5 0.09 31.40 10.66
N ASP A 6 1.19 32.12 10.44
CA ASP A 6 2.26 31.72 9.53
C ASP A 6 2.92 30.40 9.97
N THR A 7 3.13 30.21 11.27
CA THR A 7 3.66 28.96 11.82
C THR A 7 2.70 27.79 11.65
N ALA A 8 1.40 27.99 11.88
CA ALA A 8 0.38 26.96 11.67
C ALA A 8 0.24 26.60 10.17
N LEU A 9 0.39 27.58 9.27
CA LEU A 9 0.37 27.35 7.82
C LEU A 9 1.56 26.51 7.37
N ALA A 10 2.76 26.81 7.86
CA ALA A 10 3.96 26.03 7.60
C ALA A 10 3.82 24.57 8.09
N GLU A 11 3.26 24.38 9.30
CA GLU A 11 2.99 23.04 9.83
C GLU A 11 1.98 22.27 8.97
N TYR A 12 0.90 22.93 8.52
CA TYR A 12 -0.07 22.31 7.61
C TYR A 12 0.56 21.90 6.28
N GLN A 13 1.45 22.73 5.69
CA GLN A 13 2.16 22.39 4.46
C GLN A 13 3.13 21.22 4.64
N LEU A 14 3.82 21.13 5.77
CA LEU A 14 4.66 19.96 6.10
C LEU A 14 3.82 18.68 6.18
N ARG A 15 2.63 18.74 6.80
CA ARG A 15 1.71 17.59 6.87
C ARG A 15 1.14 17.18 5.50
N GLN A 16 1.00 18.12 4.56
CA GLN A 16 0.60 17.82 3.19
C GLN A 16 1.68 17.03 2.45
N LEU A 17 2.95 17.44 2.60
CA LEU A 17 4.09 16.72 2.05
C LEU A 17 4.19 15.29 2.63
N GLU A 18 4.04 15.15 3.95
CA GLU A 18 4.03 13.84 4.62
C GLU A 18 2.90 12.93 4.10
N LEU A 19 1.70 13.49 3.89
CA LEU A 19 0.56 12.75 3.32
C LEU A 19 0.82 12.31 1.88
N ALA A 20 1.39 13.20 1.05
CA ALA A 20 1.69 12.91 -0.35
C ALA A 20 2.73 11.79 -0.47
N ASP A 21 3.76 11.80 0.38
CA ASP A 21 4.78 10.76 0.42
C ASP A 21 4.21 9.41 0.91
N ALA A 22 3.40 9.42 1.98
CA ALA A 22 2.70 8.23 2.47
C ALA A 22 1.74 7.64 1.41
N PHE A 23 1.06 8.48 0.65
CA PHE A 23 0.20 8.05 -0.45
C PHE A 23 0.99 7.44 -1.61
N ALA A 24 2.11 8.05 -1.99
CA ALA A 24 3.01 7.52 -3.01
C ALA A 24 3.57 6.14 -2.60
N ALA A 25 3.99 5.99 -1.34
CA ALA A 25 4.44 4.72 -0.78
C ALA A 25 3.32 3.65 -0.80
N MET A 26 2.10 4.02 -0.41
CA MET A 26 0.94 3.12 -0.51
C MET A 26 0.69 2.67 -1.95
N LEU A 27 0.71 3.59 -2.92
CA LEU A 27 0.52 3.26 -4.33
C LEU A 27 1.60 2.33 -4.87
N ALA A 28 2.86 2.57 -4.51
CA ALA A 28 3.97 1.71 -4.88
C ALA A 28 3.80 0.29 -4.30
N MET A 29 3.37 0.18 -3.03
CA MET A 29 3.07 -1.10 -2.41
C MET A 29 1.85 -1.79 -3.00
N ALA A 30 0.84 -1.02 -3.40
CA ALA A 30 -0.35 -1.55 -4.07
C ALA A 30 0.03 -2.15 -5.42
N ALA A 31 0.90 -1.49 -6.18
CA ALA A 31 1.46 -2.01 -7.43
C ALA A 31 2.29 -3.29 -7.21
N ALA A 32 3.12 -3.33 -6.16
CA ALA A 32 3.87 -4.54 -5.82
C ALA A 32 2.94 -5.71 -5.44
N ALA A 33 1.89 -5.44 -4.66
CA ALA A 33 0.91 -6.45 -4.26
C ALA A 33 0.10 -6.98 -5.45
N THR A 34 -0.28 -6.14 -6.41
CA THR A 34 -1.00 -6.59 -7.62
C THR A 34 -0.13 -7.47 -8.50
N VAL A 35 1.15 -7.12 -8.69
CA VAL A 35 2.10 -7.97 -9.42
C VAL A 35 2.25 -9.33 -8.72
N SER A 36 2.40 -9.34 -7.39
CA SER A 36 2.45 -10.58 -6.60
C SER A 36 1.17 -11.40 -6.71
N ALA A 37 -0.01 -10.77 -6.82
CA ALA A 37 -1.28 -11.47 -7.01
C ALA A 37 -1.34 -12.17 -8.37
N VAL A 38 -0.90 -11.50 -9.44
CA VAL A 38 -0.84 -12.06 -10.80
C VAL A 38 0.15 -13.23 -10.85
N LEU A 39 1.31 -13.08 -10.23
CA LEU A 39 2.30 -14.16 -10.13
C LEU A 39 1.72 -15.37 -9.39
N LEU A 40 0.95 -15.16 -8.32
CA LEU A 40 0.31 -16.24 -7.58
C LEU A 40 -0.70 -17.00 -8.46
N LEU A 41 -1.53 -16.28 -9.22
CA LEU A 41 -2.47 -16.91 -10.15
C LEU A 41 -1.74 -17.72 -11.24
N ALA A 42 -0.63 -17.18 -11.78
CA ALA A 42 0.20 -17.91 -12.73
C ALA A 42 0.80 -19.18 -12.13
N ALA A 43 1.31 -19.11 -10.90
CA ALA A 43 1.85 -20.27 -10.19
C ALA A 43 0.78 -21.34 -9.91
N ILE A 44 -0.45 -20.94 -9.56
CA ILE A 44 -1.59 -21.85 -9.41
C ILE A 44 -1.92 -22.53 -10.74
N GLY A 45 -1.94 -21.78 -11.86
CA GLY A 45 -2.15 -22.35 -13.19
C GLY A 45 -1.11 -23.41 -13.56
N ILE A 46 0.17 -23.16 -13.23
CA ILE A 46 1.26 -24.13 -13.43
C ILE A 46 1.05 -25.37 -12.55
N LEU A 47 0.63 -25.22 -11.30
CA LEU A 47 0.31 -26.34 -10.41
C LEU A 47 -0.82 -27.21 -10.96
N ILE A 48 -1.89 -26.59 -11.47
CA ILE A 48 -3.03 -27.29 -12.08
C ILE A 48 -2.56 -28.01 -13.34
N ALA A 49 -1.76 -27.36 -14.18
CA ALA A 49 -1.20 -27.98 -15.38
C ALA A 49 -0.29 -29.16 -15.03
N ALA A 50 0.58 -29.03 -14.02
CA ALA A 50 1.47 -30.08 -13.55
C ALA A 50 0.70 -31.26 -12.93
N SER A 51 -0.40 -31.00 -12.20
CA SER A 51 -1.23 -32.05 -11.63
C SER A 51 -2.09 -32.77 -12.69
N ALA A 52 -2.42 -32.12 -13.80
CA ALA A 52 -3.04 -32.80 -14.96
C ALA A 52 -2.12 -33.84 -15.62
N VAL A 53 -0.79 -33.74 -15.44
CA VAL A 53 0.20 -34.73 -15.93
C VAL A 53 0.17 -36.03 -15.12
N ILE A 54 -0.45 -36.05 -13.93
CA ILE A 54 -0.53 -37.23 -13.04
C ILE A 54 -1.29 -38.41 -13.70
N GLY A 55 -2.13 -38.15 -14.70
CA GLY A 55 -2.79 -39.19 -15.50
C GLY A 55 -1.90 -39.89 -16.53
N THR A 56 -0.64 -39.45 -16.70
CA THR A 56 0.33 -40.06 -17.61
C THR A 56 1.37 -40.85 -16.82
N PRO A 57 1.82 -42.04 -17.30
CA PRO A 57 2.80 -42.85 -16.60
C PRO A 57 4.19 -42.19 -16.72
N ALA A 58 4.43 -41.18 -15.89
CA ALA A 58 5.66 -40.41 -15.87
C ALA A 58 6.34 -40.68 -14.53
N GLY A 59 7.53 -41.30 -14.58
CA GLY A 59 8.32 -41.72 -13.41
C GLY A 59 8.89 -40.55 -12.58
N LEU A 60 10.08 -40.74 -11.98
CA LEU A 60 10.79 -39.77 -11.12
C LEU A 60 10.77 -38.31 -11.64
N VAL A 61 10.82 -38.12 -12.96
CA VAL A 61 10.77 -36.80 -13.61
C VAL A 61 9.45 -36.06 -13.34
N SER A 62 8.31 -36.75 -13.34
CA SER A 62 7.01 -36.12 -13.05
C SER A 62 6.92 -35.64 -11.60
N TRP A 63 7.48 -36.40 -10.67
CA TRP A 63 7.56 -36.02 -9.26
C TRP A 63 8.45 -34.79 -9.02
N ILE A 64 9.58 -34.68 -9.72
CA ILE A 64 10.44 -33.49 -9.64
C ILE A 64 9.70 -32.25 -10.14
N VAL A 65 8.94 -32.36 -11.24
CA VAL A 65 8.13 -31.25 -11.78
C VAL A 65 7.02 -30.85 -10.79
N ILE A 66 6.35 -31.81 -10.17
CA ILE A 66 5.30 -31.56 -9.17
C ILE A 66 5.89 -30.86 -7.93
N LEU A 67 6.98 -31.37 -7.37
CA LEU A 67 7.64 -30.76 -6.20
C LEU A 67 8.19 -29.37 -6.52
N GLY A 68 8.74 -29.18 -7.72
CA GLY A 68 9.16 -27.87 -8.21
C GLY A 68 7.99 -26.89 -8.32
N ALA A 69 6.86 -27.32 -8.89
CA ALA A 69 5.66 -26.49 -9.00
C ALA A 69 5.07 -26.13 -7.63
N VAL A 70 5.04 -27.09 -6.69
CA VAL A 70 4.63 -26.83 -5.29
C VAL A 70 5.56 -25.82 -4.63
N GLY A 71 6.88 -25.98 -4.78
CA GLY A 71 7.86 -25.05 -4.23
C GLY A 71 7.70 -23.62 -4.76
N VAL A 72 7.53 -23.47 -6.08
CA VAL A 72 7.27 -22.17 -6.72
C VAL A 72 5.97 -21.55 -6.21
N ALA A 73 4.90 -22.33 -6.08
CA ALA A 73 3.62 -21.83 -5.59
C ALA A 73 3.68 -21.39 -4.13
N VAL A 74 4.35 -22.15 -3.26
CA VAL A 74 4.53 -21.78 -1.84
C VAL A 74 5.33 -20.49 -1.71
N LEU A 75 6.43 -20.34 -2.46
CA LEU A 75 7.22 -19.11 -2.47
C LEU A 75 6.42 -17.92 -2.98
N THR A 76 5.64 -18.11 -4.05
CA THR A 76 4.81 -17.05 -4.62
C THR A 76 3.67 -16.64 -3.68
N ALA A 77 3.06 -17.60 -2.96
CA ALA A 77 2.06 -17.32 -1.93
C ALA A 77 2.65 -16.55 -0.76
N ALA A 78 3.86 -16.91 -0.32
CA ALA A 78 4.57 -16.18 0.73
C ALA A 78 4.89 -14.74 0.31
N MET A 79 5.35 -14.51 -0.92
CA MET A 79 5.60 -13.17 -1.47
C MET A 79 4.31 -12.34 -1.57
N PHE A 80 3.20 -12.97 -1.97
CA PHE A 80 1.89 -12.30 -2.01
C PHE A 80 1.43 -11.87 -0.61
N LEU A 81 1.47 -12.79 0.37
CA LEU A 81 1.11 -12.47 1.75
C LEU A 81 1.99 -11.37 2.33
N PHE A 82 3.30 -11.42 2.11
CA PHE A 82 4.22 -10.38 2.54
C PHE A 82 3.88 -9.02 1.93
N SER A 83 3.68 -8.97 0.61
CA SER A 83 3.30 -7.75 -0.12
C SER A 83 1.98 -7.18 0.40
N PHE A 84 1.01 -8.06 0.70
CA PHE A 84 -0.29 -7.67 1.22
C PHE A 84 -0.20 -7.07 2.63
N VAL A 85 0.58 -7.67 3.54
CA VAL A 85 0.81 -7.13 4.88
C VAL A 85 1.48 -5.74 4.81
N MET A 86 2.48 -5.59 3.95
CA MET A 86 3.14 -4.30 3.74
C MET A 86 2.17 -3.23 3.22
N LEU A 87 1.29 -3.59 2.28
CA LEU A 87 0.25 -2.70 1.78
C LEU A 87 -0.73 -2.28 2.89
N VAL A 88 -1.17 -3.22 3.73
CA VAL A 88 -2.07 -2.92 4.86
C VAL A 88 -1.40 -1.96 5.85
N ASN A 89 -0.12 -2.18 6.17
CA ASN A 89 0.61 -1.28 7.07
C ASN A 89 0.74 0.13 6.47
N ALA A 90 1.11 0.24 5.18
CA ALA A 90 1.18 1.53 4.48
C ALA A 90 -0.20 2.23 4.44
N TYR A 91 -1.29 1.47 4.32
CA TYR A 91 -2.64 2.01 4.38
C TYR A 91 -3.01 2.59 5.74
N LEU A 92 -2.64 1.90 6.83
CA LEU A 92 -2.87 2.39 8.19
C LEU A 92 -2.04 3.65 8.47
N GLU A 93 -0.80 3.72 8.00
CA GLU A 93 0.06 4.90 8.13
C GLU A 93 -0.51 6.10 7.38
N TRP A 94 -0.95 5.90 6.14
CA TRP A 94 -1.60 6.95 5.35
C TRP A 94 -2.89 7.45 6.02
N ARG A 95 -3.71 6.53 6.55
CA ARG A 95 -4.94 6.90 7.27
C ARG A 95 -4.65 7.70 8.54
N ALA A 96 -3.62 7.30 9.29
CA ALA A 96 -3.16 8.06 10.45
C ALA A 96 -2.60 9.43 10.06
N ALA A 97 -1.91 9.56 8.93
CA ALA A 97 -1.44 10.84 8.40
C ALA A 97 -2.60 11.75 7.98
N MET A 98 -3.67 11.19 7.41
CA MET A 98 -4.91 11.92 7.14
C MET A 98 -5.53 12.51 8.41
N ASP A 99 -5.64 11.72 9.47
CA ASP A 99 -6.18 12.19 10.75
C ASP A 99 -5.32 13.32 11.34
N ARG A 100 -3.98 13.20 11.25
CA ARG A 100 -3.04 14.26 11.66
C ARG A 100 -3.26 15.55 10.86
N ARG A 101 -3.43 15.45 9.54
CA ARG A 101 -3.72 16.60 8.68
C ARG A 101 -5.05 17.26 9.02
N GLN A 102 -6.10 16.50 9.31
CA GLN A 102 -7.39 17.06 9.70
C GLN A 102 -7.30 17.85 11.02
N ARG A 103 -6.57 17.33 12.01
CA ARG A 103 -6.34 18.04 13.28
C ARG A 103 -5.52 19.30 13.07
N ALA A 104 -4.46 19.25 12.26
CA ALA A 104 -3.66 20.42 11.92
C ALA A 104 -4.48 21.49 11.18
N TYR A 105 -5.41 21.08 10.30
CA TYR A 105 -6.34 22.00 9.64
C TYR A 105 -7.29 22.68 10.62
N ALA A 106 -7.83 21.94 11.60
CA ALA A 106 -8.68 22.52 12.65
C ALA A 106 -7.93 23.53 13.52
N ASP A 107 -6.68 23.24 13.88
CA ASP A 107 -5.81 24.15 14.64
C ASP A 107 -5.42 25.39 13.82
N LEU A 108 -5.13 25.22 12.52
CA LEU A 108 -4.91 26.33 11.57
C LEU A 108 -6.15 27.23 11.51
N PHE A 109 -7.34 26.65 11.37
CA PHE A 109 -8.58 27.41 11.30
C PHE A 109 -8.81 28.25 12.57
N ALA A 110 -8.56 27.67 13.75
CA ALA A 110 -8.66 28.38 15.03
C ALA A 110 -7.65 29.54 15.14
N LYS A 111 -6.41 29.35 14.68
CA LYS A 111 -5.33 30.35 14.76
C LYS A 111 -5.43 31.45 13.69
N CYS A 112 -5.95 31.13 12.52
CA CYS A 112 -6.09 32.05 11.38
C CYS A 112 -7.52 32.59 11.21
N GLN A 113 -8.42 32.43 12.19
CA GLN A 113 -9.82 32.88 12.12
C GLN A 113 -9.99 34.38 11.78
N ASN A 114 -9.01 35.20 12.16
CA ASN A 114 -9.02 36.65 11.92
C ASN A 114 -8.48 37.05 10.53
N GLU A 115 -7.97 36.09 9.76
CA GLU A 115 -7.33 36.29 8.46
C GLU A 115 -7.81 35.21 7.45
N PRO A 116 -9.12 35.22 7.09
CA PRO A 116 -9.75 34.14 6.33
C PRO A 116 -9.16 33.95 4.92
N ASP A 117 -8.57 35.00 4.33
CA ASP A 117 -7.90 34.93 3.02
C ASP A 117 -6.66 34.02 3.02
N ARG A 118 -6.11 33.70 4.21
CA ARG A 118 -4.94 32.81 4.35
C ARG A 118 -5.30 31.36 4.59
N ILE A 119 -6.59 31.05 4.80
CA ILE A 119 -7.04 29.69 5.10
C ILE A 119 -7.18 28.93 3.75
N PRO A 120 -6.40 27.85 3.53
CA PRO A 120 -6.54 27.03 2.34
C PRO A 120 -7.92 26.32 2.33
N PRO A 121 -8.44 25.95 1.16
CA PRO A 121 -9.74 25.26 1.08
C PRO A 121 -9.75 23.98 1.92
N PRO A 122 -10.93 23.59 2.45
CA PRO A 122 -11.04 22.44 3.32
C PRO A 122 -10.53 21.17 2.63
N PRO A 123 -9.85 20.28 3.37
CA PRO A 123 -9.42 19.00 2.83
C PRO A 123 -10.64 18.22 2.34
N ILE A 124 -10.70 17.98 1.03
CA ILE A 124 -11.69 17.07 0.43
C ILE A 124 -11.27 15.65 0.80
N GLY A 125 -12.15 14.92 1.49
CA GLY A 125 -11.94 13.53 1.91
C GLY A 125 -12.10 12.54 0.77
#